data_AF-A0A7K3L0M7-F1
#
_entry.id   AF-A0A7K3L0M7-F1
#
_cell.length_a   1.000
_cell.length_b   1.000
_cell.length_c   1.000
_cell.angle_alpha   90.00
_cell.angle_beta   90.00
_cell.angle_gamma   90.00
#
_symmetry.space_group_name_H-M   'P 1'
#
loop_
_entity.id
_entity.type
_entity.pdbx_description
1 polymer ?
#
loop_
_entity_poly.entity_id
_entity_poly.type
_entity_poly.pdbx_seq_one_letter_code
_entity_poly.pdbx_strand_id
1 'polypeptide(L)'
;MKDTLTLFEYDHLCTDDGAEDTIFIDSDAFNALELFLCSQAANENINAEETHAVFRFSSRRGRKTLAAQNYVGVISAGNTEIEILPKIGKKIRYCDSEYERVRRTFLAMLQELRDAPFKNLGCAELTTARMPLFEIFISAFLNEVSKVVRSGLRSDYQDWSGNERFLRGATQLFRAATSQSRQQLSLCCGVQRLSREST
;
A
#
# COMPACT_ATOMS: atom_id res chain seq x y z
N MET A 1 -3.54 -18.57 8.90
CA MET A 1 -3.80 -17.22 9.43
C MET A 1 -2.45 -16.61 9.73
N LYS A 2 -2.22 -15.36 9.34
CA LYS A 2 -1.02 -14.65 9.80
C LYS A 2 -1.26 -14.14 11.21
N ASP A 3 -0.23 -14.17 12.05
CA ASP A 3 -0.35 -13.72 13.43
C ASP A 3 -0.22 -12.19 13.49
N THR A 4 -1.19 -11.53 14.10
CA THR A 4 -1.21 -10.06 14.21
C THR A 4 -0.59 -9.64 15.53
N LEU A 5 0.51 -8.90 15.46
CA LEU A 5 1.21 -8.31 16.59
C LEU A 5 0.93 -6.82 16.67
N THR A 6 0.35 -6.34 17.77
CA THR A 6 0.09 -4.90 17.97
C THR A 6 1.19 -4.25 18.79
N LEU A 7 1.75 -3.15 18.28
CA LEU A 7 2.76 -2.31 18.89
C LEU A 7 2.27 -0.88 18.96
N PHE A 8 2.86 -0.07 19.85
CA PHE A 8 2.80 1.38 19.72
C PHE A 8 4.13 1.92 19.20
N GLU A 9 4.11 3.14 18.67
CA GLU A 9 5.33 3.88 18.38
C GLU A 9 6.31 3.83 19.59
N TYR A 10 7.61 3.74 19.29
CA TYR A 10 8.70 3.65 20.28
C TYR A 10 8.70 2.38 21.14
N ASP A 11 7.95 1.34 20.76
CA ASP A 11 8.08 0.02 21.37
C ASP A 11 9.25 -0.77 20.85
N HIS A 12 9.74 -1.69 21.68
CA HIS A 12 10.89 -2.51 21.39
C HIS A 12 10.45 -3.95 21.14
N LEU A 13 10.86 -4.50 20.01
CA LEU A 13 10.71 -5.90 19.66
C LEU A 13 11.95 -6.69 20.10
N CYS A 14 11.74 -7.90 20.59
CA CYS A 14 12.79 -8.85 20.97
C CYS A 14 12.38 -10.29 20.66
N THR A 15 13.35 -11.16 20.43
CA THR A 15 13.16 -12.61 20.25
C THR A 15 13.15 -13.39 21.57
N ASP A 16 13.60 -12.78 22.66
CA ASP A 16 13.65 -13.44 23.97
C ASP A 16 12.36 -13.14 24.74
N ASP A 17 11.61 -14.19 25.10
CA ASP A 17 10.42 -14.04 25.94
C ASP A 17 10.79 -13.68 27.39
N GLY A 18 10.06 -12.76 28.01
CA GLY A 18 10.24 -12.38 29.42
C GLY A 18 11.10 -11.13 29.70
N ALA A 19 11.35 -10.27 28.71
CA ALA A 19 11.97 -8.96 28.95
C ALA A 19 10.91 -7.87 29.21
N GLU A 20 10.99 -7.22 30.38
CA GLU A 20 10.14 -6.05 30.71
C GLU A 20 10.30 -4.94 29.67
N ASP A 21 9.18 -4.28 29.32
CA ASP A 21 9.08 -3.24 28.29
C ASP A 21 9.47 -3.64 26.87
N THR A 22 9.47 -4.95 26.57
CA THR A 22 9.66 -5.45 25.20
C THR A 22 8.53 -6.36 24.78
N ILE A 23 8.28 -6.41 23.49
CA ILE A 23 7.25 -7.23 22.88
C ILE A 23 7.93 -8.36 22.11
N PHE A 24 7.48 -9.58 22.38
CA PHE A 24 8.01 -10.78 21.74
C PHE A 24 7.61 -10.82 20.26
N ILE A 25 8.56 -11.23 19.42
CA ILE A 25 8.34 -11.53 18.00
C ILE A 25 9.16 -12.76 17.62
N ASP A 26 8.63 -13.55 16.70
CA ASP A 26 9.31 -14.75 16.20
C ASP A 26 10.68 -14.42 15.59
N SER A 27 11.63 -15.34 15.79
CA SER A 27 13.00 -15.20 15.30
C SER A 27 13.06 -14.96 13.78
N ASP A 28 12.26 -15.67 13.00
CA ASP A 28 12.22 -15.52 11.54
C ASP A 28 11.75 -14.13 11.12
N ALA A 29 10.70 -13.62 11.76
CA ALA A 29 10.16 -12.29 11.50
C ALA A 29 11.14 -11.20 11.96
N PHE A 30 11.80 -11.39 13.11
CA PHE A 30 12.84 -10.49 13.60
C PHE A 30 14.01 -10.40 12.61
N ASN A 31 14.56 -11.54 12.18
CA ASN A 31 15.67 -11.61 11.22
C ASN A 31 15.30 -10.95 9.88
N ALA A 32 14.06 -11.14 9.40
CA ALA A 32 13.58 -10.49 8.19
C ALA A 32 13.59 -8.95 8.30
N LEU A 33 13.16 -8.41 9.45
CA LEU A 33 13.24 -6.98 9.73
C LEU A 33 14.69 -6.48 9.81
N GLU A 34 15.59 -7.27 10.40
CA GLU A 34 17.02 -6.90 10.45
C GLU A 34 17.64 -6.82 9.06
N LEU A 35 17.39 -7.81 8.20
CA LEU A 35 17.87 -7.83 6.83
C LEU A 35 17.32 -6.64 6.04
N PHE A 36 16.05 -6.30 6.24
CA PHE A 36 15.42 -5.12 5.64
C PHE A 36 16.09 -3.82 6.10
N LEU A 37 16.40 -3.67 7.39
CA LEU A 37 17.09 -2.48 7.88
C LEU A 37 18.53 -2.40 7.36
N CYS A 38 19.22 -3.52 7.27
CA CYS A 38 20.57 -3.60 6.69
C CYS A 38 20.56 -3.22 5.20
N SER A 39 19.57 -3.67 4.42
CA SER A 39 19.47 -3.33 3.00
C SER A 39 19.16 -1.84 2.78
N GLN A 40 18.33 -1.25 3.65
CA GLN A 40 18.06 0.19 3.65
C GLN A 40 19.31 0.99 3.98
N ALA A 41 20.11 0.57 4.96
CA ALA A 41 21.35 1.25 5.35
C ALA A 41 22.44 1.18 4.27
N ALA A 42 22.49 0.10 3.48
CA ALA A 42 23.43 -0.05 2.38
C ALA A 42 23.08 0.84 1.16
N ASN A 43 21.84 1.28 1.05
CA ASN A 43 21.37 2.16 -0.02
C ASN A 43 21.55 3.63 0.38
N GLU A 44 22.80 4.12 0.37
CA GLU A 44 23.18 5.49 0.77
C GLU A 44 22.59 6.62 -0.13
N ASN A 45 21.90 6.27 -1.23
CA ASN A 45 21.35 7.21 -2.22
C ASN A 45 19.94 7.72 -1.91
N ILE A 46 19.40 7.47 -0.71
CA ILE A 46 18.05 7.91 -0.34
C ILE A 46 18.17 9.10 0.62
N ASN A 47 17.59 10.23 0.22
CA ASN A 47 17.55 11.45 1.03
C ASN A 47 17.03 11.12 2.44
N ALA A 48 17.84 11.38 3.48
CA ALA A 48 17.50 11.09 4.88
C ALA A 48 16.23 11.80 5.40
N GLU A 49 15.72 12.79 4.64
CA GLU A 49 14.49 13.53 4.95
C GLU A 49 13.22 12.78 4.49
N GLU A 50 13.32 11.85 3.54
CA GLU A 50 12.17 11.15 2.95
C GLU A 50 12.00 9.71 3.49
N THR A 51 13.08 9.09 3.98
CA THR A 51 13.03 7.77 4.61
C THR A 51 12.88 7.89 6.13
N HIS A 52 11.63 7.92 6.60
CA HIS A 52 11.36 7.64 8.00
C HIS A 52 11.69 6.16 8.29
N ALA A 53 12.84 5.92 8.92
CA ALA A 53 13.23 4.60 9.36
C ALA A 53 12.15 4.02 10.29
N VAL A 54 11.45 3.00 9.83
CA VAL A 54 10.31 2.43 10.55
C VAL A 54 10.72 1.78 11.86
N PHE A 55 11.88 1.13 11.85
CA PHE A 55 12.54 0.56 13.00
C PHE A 55 13.99 1.06 13.10
N ARG A 56 14.52 1.01 14.32
CA ARG A 56 15.93 1.30 14.62
C ARG A 56 16.53 0.15 15.41
N PHE A 57 17.76 -0.24 15.07
CA PHE A 57 18.53 -1.11 15.95
C PHE A 57 18.73 -0.44 17.31
N SER A 58 18.46 -1.18 18.37
CA SER A 58 18.64 -0.76 19.74
C SER A 58 19.11 -1.92 20.60
N SER A 59 19.67 -1.62 21.77
CA SER A 59 20.01 -2.63 22.76
C SER A 59 19.38 -2.27 24.09
N ARG A 60 18.73 -3.25 24.72
CA ARG A 60 18.15 -3.13 26.06
C ARG A 60 18.61 -4.31 26.90
N ARG A 61 19.15 -4.02 28.09
CA ARG A 61 19.63 -5.03 29.06
C ARG A 61 20.58 -6.07 28.42
N GLY A 62 21.45 -5.64 27.50
CA GLY A 62 22.40 -6.52 26.80
C GLY A 62 21.81 -7.36 25.67
N ARG A 63 20.52 -7.21 25.35
CA ARG A 63 19.85 -7.91 24.25
C ARG A 63 19.69 -6.99 23.05
N LYS A 64 19.68 -7.59 21.85
CA LYS A 64 19.38 -6.90 20.59
C LYS A 64 17.87 -6.69 20.49
N THR A 65 17.45 -5.47 20.20
CA THR A 65 16.02 -5.12 20.09
C THR A 65 15.80 -4.17 18.92
N LEU A 66 14.64 -4.26 18.28
CA LEU A 66 14.23 -3.33 17.22
C LEU A 66 13.21 -2.34 17.78
N ALA A 67 13.58 -1.07 17.81
CA ALA A 67 12.70 0.00 18.31
C ALA A 67 11.87 0.59 17.17
N ALA A 68 10.55 0.46 17.24
CA ALA A 68 9.64 1.18 16.35
C ALA A 68 9.88 2.70 16.49
N GLN A 69 9.80 3.44 15.39
CA GLN A 69 10.01 4.90 15.38
C GLN A 69 8.69 5.65 15.16
N ASN A 70 8.77 6.82 14.53
CA ASN A 70 7.66 7.68 14.13
C ASN A 70 6.95 7.14 12.88
N TYR A 71 6.38 5.95 12.99
CA TYR A 71 5.62 5.30 11.94
C TYR A 71 4.36 4.67 12.53
N VAL A 72 3.23 4.84 11.84
CA VAL A 72 1.94 4.27 12.22
C VAL A 72 1.35 3.58 11.00
N GLY A 73 0.91 2.34 11.14
CA GLY A 73 0.45 1.54 10.00
C GLY A 73 0.64 0.04 10.22
N VAL A 74 0.75 -0.71 9.13
CA VAL A 74 0.95 -2.16 9.15
C VAL A 74 2.22 -2.52 8.38
N ILE A 75 2.97 -3.50 8.90
CA ILE A 75 4.19 -4.03 8.30
C ILE A 75 4.09 -5.54 8.35
N SER A 76 4.38 -6.23 7.25
CA SER A 76 4.45 -7.68 7.23
C SER A 76 5.91 -8.12 7.25
N ALA A 77 6.27 -8.98 8.20
CA ALA A 77 7.58 -9.62 8.29
C ALA A 77 7.36 -11.14 8.30
N GLY A 78 7.54 -11.78 7.13
CA GLY A 78 7.21 -13.19 6.97
C GLY A 78 5.73 -13.47 7.23
N ASN A 79 5.44 -14.31 8.22
CA ASN A 79 4.08 -14.68 8.62
C ASN A 79 3.46 -13.79 9.71
N THR A 80 4.22 -12.82 10.22
CA THR A 80 3.77 -11.90 11.26
C THR A 80 3.32 -10.57 10.62
N GLU A 81 2.14 -10.11 10.99
CA GLU A 81 1.64 -8.77 10.64
C GLU A 81 1.74 -7.88 11.86
N ILE A 82 2.60 -6.87 11.76
CA ILE A 82 2.90 -5.93 12.82
C ILE A 82 2.04 -4.70 12.59
N GLU A 83 1.08 -4.47 13.46
CA GLU A 83 0.28 -3.25 13.51
C GLU A 83 0.92 -2.26 14.49
N ILE A 84 1.29 -1.07 14.00
CA ILE A 84 1.88 0.00 14.81
C ILE A 84 0.85 1.11 14.99
N LEU A 85 0.49 1.37 16.24
CA LEU A 85 -0.47 2.38 16.68
C LEU A 85 0.23 3.64 17.20
N PRO A 86 -0.44 4.81 17.16
CA PRO A 86 0.16 6.08 17.59
C PRO A 86 0.47 6.10 19.10
N LYS A 87 1.54 6.83 19.47
CA LYS A 87 2.05 6.94 20.85
C LYS A 87 1.04 7.44 21.89
N ILE A 88 -0.05 8.06 21.46
CA ILE A 88 -1.14 8.53 22.32
C ILE A 88 -1.73 7.40 23.19
N GLY A 89 -1.69 6.15 22.70
CA GLY A 89 -2.20 4.98 23.43
C GLY A 89 -1.19 4.29 24.36
N LYS A 90 0.10 4.65 24.27
CA LYS A 90 1.19 3.93 24.96
C LYS A 90 1.05 3.91 26.49
N LYS A 91 0.40 4.90 27.09
CA LYS A 91 0.20 5.00 28.54
C LYS A 91 -0.98 4.18 29.06
N ILE A 92 -1.81 3.61 28.18
CA ILE A 92 -3.12 3.05 28.50
C ILE A 92 -3.18 1.53 28.25
N ARG A 93 -2.03 0.83 28.34
CA ARG A 93 -1.84 -0.59 27.97
C ARG A 93 -2.45 -1.62 28.93
N TYR A 94 -3.69 -1.43 29.37
CA TYR A 94 -4.25 -2.27 30.43
C TYR A 94 -5.59 -2.91 30.09
N CYS A 95 -6.25 -2.55 28.99
CA CYS A 95 -7.46 -3.25 28.54
C CYS A 95 -7.78 -3.10 27.05
N ASP A 96 -8.46 -4.10 26.50
CA ASP A 96 -8.90 -4.15 25.10
C ASP A 96 -9.79 -2.96 24.71
N SER A 97 -10.61 -2.46 25.64
CA SER A 97 -11.48 -1.30 25.40
C SER A 97 -10.68 -0.03 25.09
N GLU A 98 -9.48 0.13 25.66
CA GLU A 98 -8.64 1.29 25.41
C GLU A 98 -7.85 1.15 24.11
N TYR A 99 -7.49 -0.07 23.69
CA TYR A 99 -6.98 -0.31 22.34
C TYR A 99 -7.99 0.10 21.27
N GLU A 100 -9.25 -0.32 21.41
CA GLU A 100 -10.34 0.08 20.50
C GLU A 100 -10.52 1.61 20.46
N ARG A 101 -10.39 2.28 21.60
CA ARG A 101 -10.47 3.74 21.69
C ARG A 101 -9.32 4.43 20.97
N VAL A 102 -8.09 3.93 21.13
CA VAL A 102 -6.92 4.47 20.43
C VAL A 102 -7.02 4.25 18.93
N ARG A 103 -7.45 3.06 18.49
CA ARG A 103 -7.74 2.77 17.07
C ARG A 103 -8.78 3.73 16.50
N ARG A 104 -9.90 3.95 17.20
CA ARG A 104 -10.93 4.90 16.77
C ARG A 104 -10.39 6.32 16.65
N THR A 105 -9.58 6.74 17.62
CA THR A 105 -8.94 8.06 17.60
C THR A 105 -7.99 8.19 16.41
N PHE A 106 -7.19 7.15 16.13
CA PHE A 106 -6.30 7.12 14.98
C PHE A 106 -7.06 7.19 13.65
N LEU A 107 -8.13 6.40 13.49
CA LEU A 107 -8.96 6.45 12.29
C LEU A 107 -9.63 7.82 12.09
N ALA A 108 -10.11 8.44 13.17
CA ALA A 108 -10.65 9.81 13.11
C ALA A 108 -9.57 10.82 12.68
N MET A 109 -8.33 10.69 13.15
CA MET A 109 -7.21 11.53 12.68
C MET A 109 -6.95 11.35 11.18
N LEU A 110 -7.02 10.12 10.66
CA LEU A 110 -6.84 9.86 9.23
C LEU A 110 -7.94 10.50 8.38
N GLN A 111 -9.17 10.62 8.89
CA GLN A 111 -10.28 11.28 8.18
C GLN A 111 -10.06 12.79 8.02
N GLU A 112 -9.39 13.43 8.98
CA GLU A 112 -9.09 14.87 8.96
C GLU A 112 -7.95 15.24 8.01
N LEU A 113 -7.25 14.25 7.43
CA LEU A 113 -6.23 14.48 6.42
C LEU A 113 -6.87 14.97 5.11
N ARG A 114 -6.59 16.22 4.74
CA ARG A 114 -7.23 16.92 3.60
C ARG A 114 -7.07 16.20 2.25
N ASP A 115 -5.87 15.67 2.00
CA ASP A 115 -5.46 15.07 0.72
C ASP A 115 -5.29 13.55 0.80
N ALA A 116 -6.00 12.89 1.73
CA ALA A 116 -5.93 11.44 1.89
C ALA A 116 -7.19 10.72 1.39
N PRO A 117 -7.06 9.47 0.88
CA PRO A 117 -8.19 8.65 0.45
C PRO A 117 -9.04 8.11 1.62
N PHE A 118 -8.89 8.66 2.82
CA PHE A 118 -9.45 8.17 4.07
C PHE A 118 -10.72 8.92 4.53
N LYS A 119 -11.34 9.72 3.66
CA LYS A 119 -12.51 10.53 4.03
C LYS A 119 -13.71 9.69 4.49
N ASN A 120 -13.86 8.48 3.93
CA ASN A 120 -14.99 7.59 4.20
C ASN A 120 -14.56 6.26 4.86
N LEU A 121 -13.85 6.34 5.98
CA LEU A 121 -13.39 5.15 6.71
C LEU A 121 -14.48 4.42 7.54
N GLY A 122 -15.76 4.79 7.44
CA GLY A 122 -16.85 4.08 8.14
C GLY A 122 -16.75 4.13 9.68
N CYS A 123 -16.00 5.09 10.23
CA CYS A 123 -15.52 5.13 11.62
C CYS A 123 -16.59 5.21 12.74
N ALA A 124 -17.88 5.16 12.41
CA ALA A 124 -18.97 5.22 13.36
C ALA A 124 -19.36 3.84 13.93
N GLU A 125 -18.90 2.74 13.33
CA GLU A 125 -19.33 1.40 13.69
C GLU A 125 -18.27 0.67 14.52
N LEU A 126 -18.67 0.10 15.66
CA LEU A 126 -17.81 -0.67 16.57
C LEU A 126 -17.11 -1.85 15.88
N THR A 127 -17.69 -2.34 14.79
CA THR A 127 -17.18 -3.42 13.94
C THR A 127 -15.88 -3.03 13.25
N THR A 128 -15.76 -1.79 12.72
CA THR A 128 -14.55 -1.33 12.02
C THR A 128 -13.34 -1.24 12.94
N ALA A 129 -13.54 -0.90 14.22
CA ALA A 129 -12.43 -0.84 15.19
C ALA A 129 -11.85 -2.22 15.53
N ARG A 130 -12.63 -3.30 15.34
CA ARG A 130 -12.19 -4.69 15.61
C ARG A 130 -11.52 -5.36 14.42
N MET A 131 -11.63 -4.77 13.22
CA MET A 131 -10.95 -5.28 12.03
C MET A 131 -9.45 -4.94 12.06
N PRO A 132 -8.56 -5.82 11.56
CA PRO A 132 -7.16 -5.50 11.36
C PRO A 132 -6.97 -4.23 10.53
N LEU A 133 -5.98 -3.41 10.88
CA LEU A 133 -5.81 -2.09 10.25
C LEU A 133 -5.57 -2.18 8.73
N PHE A 134 -4.93 -3.26 8.28
CA PHE A 134 -4.71 -3.53 6.87
C PHE A 134 -6.02 -3.71 6.09
N GLU A 135 -7.00 -4.42 6.65
CA GLU A 135 -8.30 -4.64 6.02
C GLU A 135 -9.10 -3.32 5.89
N ILE A 136 -8.94 -2.43 6.86
CA ILE A 136 -9.55 -1.10 6.82
C ILE A 136 -9.00 -0.30 5.64
N PHE A 137 -7.68 -0.33 5.43
CA PHE A 137 -7.06 0.35 4.28
C PHE A 137 -7.46 -0.25 2.94
N ILE A 138 -7.52 -1.58 2.84
CA ILE A 138 -8.00 -2.25 1.62
C ILE A 138 -9.44 -1.84 1.32
N SER A 139 -10.31 -1.87 2.33
CA SER A 139 -11.72 -1.51 2.17
C SER A 139 -11.88 -0.06 1.73
N ALA A 140 -11.13 0.86 2.33
CA ALA A 140 -11.10 2.27 1.95
C ALA A 140 -10.67 2.46 0.48
N PHE A 141 -9.59 1.79 0.08
CA PHE A 141 -9.10 1.82 -1.28
C PHE A 141 -10.13 1.28 -2.29
N LEU A 142 -10.71 0.10 -2.02
CA LEU A 142 -11.71 -0.51 -2.89
C LEU A 142 -12.96 0.36 -3.02
N ASN A 143 -13.38 1.03 -1.94
CA ASN A 143 -14.50 1.96 -1.99
C ASN A 143 -14.23 3.12 -2.95
N GLU A 144 -13.05 3.74 -2.89
CA GLU A 144 -12.70 4.82 -3.82
C GLU A 144 -12.52 4.33 -5.26
N VAL A 145 -11.86 3.18 -5.47
CA VAL A 145 -11.74 2.55 -6.79
C VAL A 145 -13.13 2.25 -7.37
N SER A 146 -14.06 1.75 -6.56
CA SER A 146 -15.42 1.44 -7.02
C SER A 146 -16.16 2.68 -7.53
N LYS A 147 -15.94 3.85 -6.91
CA LYS A 147 -16.52 5.12 -7.35
C LYS A 147 -15.97 5.52 -8.70
N VAL A 148 -14.64 5.46 -8.86
CA VAL A 148 -13.95 5.77 -10.12
C VAL A 148 -14.41 4.84 -11.25
N VAL A 149 -14.49 3.53 -10.99
CA VAL A 149 -14.95 2.54 -11.97
C VAL A 149 -16.42 2.80 -12.35
N ARG A 150 -17.30 3.14 -11.40
CA ARG A 150 -18.71 3.47 -11.67
C ARG A 150 -18.88 4.77 -12.45
N SER A 151 -18.03 5.78 -12.22
CA SER A 151 -18.04 7.02 -13.01
C SER A 151 -17.49 6.86 -14.42
N GLY A 152 -16.92 5.69 -14.74
CA GLY A 152 -16.29 5.39 -16.02
C GLY A 152 -14.79 5.68 -16.00
N LEU A 153 -14.00 4.72 -16.48
CA LEU A 153 -12.57 4.91 -16.70
C LEU A 153 -12.37 5.76 -17.97
N ARG A 154 -11.58 6.82 -17.87
CA ARG A 154 -11.20 7.62 -19.03
C ARG A 154 -10.52 6.71 -20.04
N SER A 155 -11.15 6.55 -21.19
CA SER A 155 -10.64 5.74 -22.29
C SER A 155 -10.04 6.71 -23.30
N ASP A 156 -8.72 6.68 -23.45
CA ASP A 156 -8.04 7.52 -24.43
C ASP A 156 -8.07 6.83 -25.80
N TYR A 157 -8.36 7.64 -26.82
CA TYR A 157 -8.30 7.20 -28.20
C TYR A 157 -6.83 7.24 -28.66
N GLN A 158 -6.30 6.09 -29.07
CA GLN A 158 -4.98 6.03 -29.68
C GLN A 158 -5.12 5.94 -31.21
N ASP A 159 -4.36 6.77 -31.91
CA ASP A 159 -4.27 6.73 -33.37
C ASP A 159 -3.57 5.43 -33.78
N TRP A 160 -4.32 4.52 -34.37
CA TRP A 160 -3.81 3.26 -34.88
C TRP A 160 -3.93 3.23 -36.41
N SER A 161 -2.82 2.93 -37.08
CA SER A 161 -2.81 2.70 -38.53
C SER A 161 -2.35 1.27 -38.82
N GLY A 162 -3.19 0.49 -39.48
CA GLY A 162 -2.86 -0.87 -39.90
C GLY A 162 -3.66 -1.32 -41.11
N ASN A 163 -3.25 -2.44 -41.68
CA ASN A 163 -3.82 -2.99 -42.90
C ASN A 163 -4.91 -4.01 -42.52
N GLU A 164 -6.15 -3.54 -42.34
CA GLU A 164 -7.27 -4.40 -41.96
C GLU A 164 -8.04 -4.92 -43.17
N ARG A 165 -8.73 -6.05 -42.99
CA ARG A 165 -9.60 -6.66 -44.01
C ARG A 165 -10.90 -5.89 -44.24
N PHE A 166 -11.21 -4.93 -43.37
CA PHE A 166 -12.44 -4.14 -43.40
C PHE A 166 -12.10 -2.66 -43.23
N LEU A 167 -12.84 -1.82 -43.94
CA LEU A 167 -12.72 -0.37 -43.90
C LEU A 167 -13.33 0.16 -42.59
N ARG A 168 -12.49 0.66 -41.69
CA ARG A 168 -12.92 1.40 -40.48
C ARG A 168 -12.16 2.73 -40.44
N GLY A 169 -12.84 3.82 -40.11
CA GLY A 169 -12.19 5.14 -40.00
C GLY A 169 -11.79 5.79 -41.33
N ALA A 170 -10.83 6.70 -41.28
CA ALA A 170 -10.41 7.49 -42.44
C ALA A 170 -9.40 6.72 -43.31
N THR A 171 -9.60 6.73 -44.63
CA THR A 171 -8.70 6.09 -45.58
C THR A 171 -7.46 6.94 -45.85
N GLN A 172 -6.29 6.37 -45.64
CA GLN A 172 -5.03 6.99 -46.06
C GLN A 172 -4.72 6.60 -47.50
N LEU A 173 -5.37 7.30 -48.44
CA LEU A 173 -5.28 7.03 -49.89
C LEU A 173 -3.83 7.01 -50.41
N PHE A 174 -2.95 7.81 -49.83
CA PHE A 174 -1.55 7.91 -50.26
C PHE A 174 -0.73 6.65 -49.97
N ARG A 175 -1.00 5.94 -48.86
CA ARG A 175 -0.26 4.71 -48.49
C ARG A 175 -0.75 3.47 -49.23
N ALA A 176 -2.05 3.39 -49.54
CA ALA A 176 -2.64 2.25 -50.23
C ALA A 176 -2.20 2.13 -51.70
N ALA A 177 -1.86 3.26 -52.35
CA ALA A 177 -1.40 3.27 -53.74
C ALA A 177 0.01 2.68 -53.94
N THR A 178 0.82 2.63 -52.88
CA THR A 178 2.22 2.15 -52.92
C THR A 178 2.42 0.67 -52.54
N SER A 179 1.37 -0.06 -52.10
CA SER A 179 1.46 -1.48 -51.74
C SER A 179 0.80 -2.40 -52.78
N GLN A 180 1.53 -3.43 -53.23
CA GLN A 180 1.36 -4.17 -54.49
C GLN A 180 0.08 -5.00 -54.71
N SER A 181 -0.18 -5.13 -56.01
CA SER A 181 -1.21 -5.81 -56.81
C SER A 181 -1.42 -7.33 -56.67
N ARG A 182 -1.05 -8.02 -55.57
CA ARG A 182 -1.13 -9.51 -55.55
C ARG A 182 -1.59 -10.25 -54.29
N GLN A 183 -1.97 -9.59 -53.21
CA GLN A 183 -2.53 -10.31 -52.06
C GLN A 183 -3.79 -9.62 -51.55
N GLN A 184 -4.79 -10.44 -51.21
CA GLN A 184 -6.14 -10.12 -50.75
C GLN A 184 -6.31 -8.68 -50.21
N LEU A 185 -7.29 -7.98 -50.80
CA LEU A 185 -7.86 -6.68 -50.41
C LEU A 185 -7.68 -6.39 -48.92
N SER A 186 -6.58 -5.73 -48.57
CA SER A 186 -6.34 -5.15 -47.26
C SER A 186 -6.17 -3.66 -47.48
N LEU A 187 -6.93 -2.88 -46.72
CA LEU A 187 -6.98 -1.43 -46.82
C LEU A 187 -6.24 -0.84 -45.62
N CYS A 188 -5.24 0.00 -45.89
CA CYS A 188 -4.58 0.79 -44.86
C CYS A 188 -5.56 1.84 -44.32
N CYS A 189 -6.05 1.61 -43.10
CA CYS A 189 -7.03 2.46 -42.44
C CYS A 189 -6.38 3.20 -41.26
N GLY A 190 -6.71 4.47 -41.06
CA GLY A 190 -6.46 5.19 -39.82
C GLY A 190 -7.69 5.10 -38.92
N VAL A 191 -7.56 4.46 -37.76
CA VAL A 191 -8.64 4.28 -36.79
C VAL A 191 -8.18 4.79 -35.43
N GLN A 192 -9.00 5.62 -34.80
CA GLN A 192 -8.87 5.90 -33.38
C GLN A 192 -9.44 4.71 -32.61
N ARG A 193 -8.57 3.86 -32.07
CA ARG A 193 -8.98 2.70 -31.27
C ARG A 193 -9.10 3.13 -29.81
N LEU A 194 -10.19 2.72 -29.18
CA LEU A 194 -10.39 2.92 -27.75
C LEU A 194 -9.39 2.02 -27.01
N SER A 195 -8.32 2.61 -26.46
CA SER A 195 -7.44 1.89 -25.54
C SER A 195 -8.00 2.02 -24.13
N ARG A 196 -8.11 0.88 -23.43
CA ARG A 196 -8.42 0.87 -21.98
C ARG A 196 -7.17 0.86 -21.12
N GLU A 197 -5.98 0.82 -21.75
CA GLU A 197 -4.69 0.86 -21.08
C GLU A 197 -4.13 2.28 -21.25
N SER A 198 -4.14 3.04 -20.15
CA SER A 198 -3.42 4.30 -20.02
C SER A 198 -1.95 3.96 -19.75
N THR A 199 -1.04 4.50 -20.55
CA THR A 199 0.41 4.43 -20.30
C THR A 199 0.84 5.52 -19.33
#